data_AF-A0A9P9N3T6-F1
#
_entry.id   AF-A0A9P9N3T6-F1
#
_cell.length_a   1.000
_cell.length_b   1.000
_cell.length_c   1.000
_cell.angle_alpha   90.00
_cell.angle_beta   90.00
_cell.angle_gamma   90.00
#
_symmetry.space_group_name_H-M   'P 1'
#
loop_
_entity.id
_entity.type
_entity.pdbx_description
1 polymer ?
#
loop_
_entity_poly.entity_id
_entity_poly.type
_entity_poly.pdbx_seq_one_letter_code
_entity_poly.pdbx_strand_id
1 'polypeptide(L)'
;MASRKLILTISASLHLAGHPISSILSKQWSLAPPELSSRFENIGYQVDPTDPNTVSGLRKVIKERQWDGIIFGWCIRGHVEFTELFEKLVQVAFKELIKNRNGRVEGNEVKVMFCEGPGGLVKAVARNFPGGL
;
A
#
# COMPACT_ATOMS: atom_id res chain seq x y z
N MET A 1 19.87 -13.44 -7.15
CA MET A 1 19.15 -12.15 -7.12
C MET A 1 18.17 -12.20 -5.96
N ALA A 2 18.20 -11.23 -5.05
CA ALA A 2 17.16 -11.14 -4.03
C ALA A 2 15.80 -10.87 -4.70
N SER A 3 14.74 -11.54 -4.26
CA SER A 3 13.38 -11.29 -4.75
C SER A 3 12.97 -9.85 -4.44
N ARG A 4 12.28 -9.19 -5.38
CA ARG A 4 11.72 -7.85 -5.14
C ARG A 4 10.72 -7.90 -3.99
N LYS A 5 10.72 -6.86 -3.16
CA LYS A 5 9.73 -6.68 -2.10
C LYS A 5 8.41 -6.23 -2.71
N LEU A 6 7.33 -6.89 -2.32
CA LEU A 6 6.00 -6.64 -2.86
C LEU A 6 5.23 -5.66 -1.97
N ILE A 7 4.89 -4.49 -2.52
CA ILE A 7 4.24 -3.40 -1.80
C ILE A 7 2.84 -3.15 -2.37
N LEU A 8 1.82 -3.23 -1.51
CA LEU A 8 0.45 -2.84 -1.83
C LEU A 8 0.22 -1.38 -1.44
N THR A 9 -0.28 -0.55 -2.34
CA THR A 9 -0.70 0.83 -2.05
C THR A 9 -2.21 0.97 -2.21
N ILE A 10 -2.89 1.34 -1.13
CA ILE A 10 -4.35 1.49 -1.06
C ILE A 10 -4.68 2.98 -1.09
N SER A 11 -5.44 3.45 -2.08
CA SER A 11 -5.79 4.88 -2.18
C SER A 11 -7.05 5.13 -3.02
N ALA A 12 -7.81 6.16 -2.64
CA ALA A 12 -8.94 6.69 -3.40
C ALA A 12 -8.53 7.77 -4.42
N SER A 13 -7.29 7.68 -4.95
CA SER A 13 -6.70 8.68 -5.83
C SER A 13 -7.48 8.97 -7.11
N LEU A 14 -8.15 7.99 -7.72
CA LEU A 14 -9.01 8.24 -8.87
C LEU A 14 -10.21 9.12 -8.49
N HIS A 15 -10.85 8.81 -7.36
CA HIS A 15 -12.02 9.54 -6.89
C HIS A 15 -11.67 10.98 -6.47
N LEU A 16 -10.53 11.18 -5.81
CA LEU A 16 -10.20 12.47 -5.17
C LEU A 16 -9.16 13.32 -5.91
N ALA A 17 -8.34 12.71 -6.76
CA ALA A 17 -7.32 13.40 -7.54
C ALA A 17 -7.47 13.17 -9.05
N GLY A 18 -8.49 12.43 -9.50
CA GLY A 18 -8.76 12.20 -10.93
C GLY A 18 -7.74 11.31 -11.66
N HIS A 19 -6.86 10.63 -10.91
CA HIS A 19 -5.78 9.85 -11.48
C HIS A 19 -5.77 8.41 -10.92
N PRO A 20 -5.72 7.38 -11.78
CA PRO A 20 -5.59 6.00 -11.33
C PRO A 20 -4.34 5.79 -10.48
N ILE A 21 -4.45 4.99 -9.42
CA ILE A 21 -3.32 4.67 -8.54
C ILE A 21 -2.13 4.08 -9.31
N SER A 22 -2.37 3.29 -10.36
CA SER A 22 -1.33 2.71 -11.22
C SER A 22 -0.49 3.79 -11.91
N SER A 23 -1.13 4.84 -12.44
CA SER A 23 -0.47 5.97 -13.06
C SER A 23 0.39 6.74 -12.05
N ILE A 24 -0.11 6.91 -10.83
CA ILE A 24 0.64 7.61 -9.78
C ILE A 24 1.84 6.78 -9.34
N LEU A 25 1.66 5.49 -9.11
CA LEU A 25 2.76 4.58 -8.77
C LEU A 25 3.85 4.62 -9.85
N SER A 26 3.48 4.48 -11.11
CA SER A 26 4.43 4.55 -12.23
C SER A 26 5.23 5.86 -12.20
N LYS A 27 4.55 7.00 -12.06
CA LYS A 27 5.18 8.32 -12.00
C LYS A 27 6.09 8.51 -10.79
N GLN A 28 5.67 8.08 -9.59
CA GLN A 28 6.48 8.28 -8.39
C GLN A 28 7.71 7.37 -8.38
N TRP A 29 7.57 6.13 -8.85
CA TRP A 29 8.69 5.19 -8.92
C TRP A 29 9.66 5.47 -10.07
N SER A 30 9.22 6.12 -11.15
CA SER A 30 10.15 6.59 -12.20
C SER A 30 11.07 7.72 -11.75
N LEU A 31 10.71 8.43 -10.67
CA LEU A 31 11.53 9.49 -10.07
C LEU A 31 12.50 8.96 -9.01
N ALA A 32 12.37 7.69 -8.61
CA ALA A 32 13.24 7.08 -7.62
C ALA A 32 14.59 6.66 -8.23
N PRO A 33 15.69 6.66 -7.45
CA PRO A 33 16.96 6.10 -7.90
C PRO A 33 16.78 4.64 -8.41
N PRO A 34 17.41 4.25 -9.53
CA PRO A 34 17.27 2.89 -10.09
C PRO A 34 17.59 1.78 -9.09
N GLU A 35 18.63 1.98 -8.27
CA GLU A 35 19.06 1.09 -7.20
C GLU A 35 17.95 0.86 -6.16
N LEU A 36 17.19 1.91 -5.85
CA LEU A 36 16.05 1.82 -4.93
C LEU A 36 14.85 1.16 -5.62
N SER A 37 14.46 1.65 -6.80
CA SER A 37 13.26 1.17 -7.51
C SER A 37 13.34 -0.31 -7.89
N SER A 38 14.52 -0.81 -8.26
CA SER A 38 14.74 -2.21 -8.67
C SER A 38 14.48 -3.24 -7.57
N ARG A 39 14.43 -2.80 -6.30
CA ARG A 39 14.19 -3.64 -5.11
C ARG A 39 12.70 -3.88 -4.84
N PHE A 40 11.79 -3.14 -5.47
CA PHE A 40 10.37 -3.18 -5.14
C PHE A 40 9.49 -3.47 -6.35
N GLU A 41 8.43 -4.24 -6.13
CA GLU A 41 7.28 -4.35 -7.02
C GLU A 41 6.09 -3.67 -6.33
N ASN A 42 5.48 -2.70 -7.01
CA ASN A 42 4.47 -1.83 -6.40
C ASN A 42 3.13 -1.99 -7.11
N ILE A 43 2.11 -2.30 -6.32
CA ILE A 43 0.77 -2.61 -6.83
C ILE A 43 -0.23 -1.68 -6.16
N GLY A 44 -1.12 -1.10 -6.95
CA GLY A 44 -2.17 -0.23 -6.46
C GLY A 44 -3.47 -0.98 -6.27
N TYR A 45 -4.12 -0.76 -5.13
CA TYR A 45 -5.54 -1.02 -4.95
C TYR A 45 -6.30 0.30 -5.05
N GLN A 46 -7.09 0.42 -6.11
CA GLN A 46 -7.93 1.59 -6.34
C GLN A 46 -9.15 1.49 -5.42
N VAL A 47 -9.22 2.37 -4.44
CA VAL A 47 -10.40 2.51 -3.58
C VAL A 47 -11.43 3.36 -4.32
N ASP A 48 -12.67 2.88 -4.35
CA ASP A 48 -13.84 3.64 -4.74
C ASP A 48 -14.75 3.79 -3.52
N PRO A 49 -14.88 5.00 -2.94
CA PRO A 49 -15.75 5.24 -1.79
C PRO A 49 -17.23 4.96 -2.05
N THR A 50 -17.65 4.92 -3.31
CA THR A 50 -19.05 4.69 -3.71
C THR A 50 -19.37 3.21 -3.97
N ASP A 51 -18.34 2.37 -4.13
CA ASP A 51 -18.52 0.93 -4.31
C ASP A 51 -18.63 0.21 -2.95
N PRO A 52 -19.78 -0.41 -2.62
CA PRO A 52 -19.94 -1.17 -1.39
C PRO A 52 -18.98 -2.38 -1.31
N ASN A 53 -18.42 -2.83 -2.43
CA ASN A 53 -17.51 -3.96 -2.49
C ASN A 53 -16.04 -3.59 -2.26
N THR A 54 -15.69 -2.30 -2.18
CA THR A 54 -14.30 -1.84 -1.95
C THR A 54 -13.62 -2.58 -0.78
N VAL A 55 -14.32 -2.77 0.34
CA VAL A 55 -13.73 -3.42 1.52
C VAL A 55 -13.56 -4.94 1.31
N SER A 56 -14.50 -5.58 0.64
CA SER A 56 -14.43 -7.02 0.35
C SER A 56 -13.40 -7.33 -0.75
N GLY A 57 -13.25 -6.44 -1.72
CA GLY A 57 -12.22 -6.44 -2.76
C GLY A 57 -10.82 -6.34 -2.16
N LEU A 58 -10.59 -5.37 -1.27
CA LEU A 58 -9.30 -5.25 -0.57
C LEU A 58 -8.93 -6.56 0.16
N ARG A 59 -9.90 -7.19 0.84
CA ARG A 59 -9.67 -8.46 1.54
C ARG A 59 -9.18 -9.55 0.58
N LYS A 60 -9.72 -9.63 -0.64
CA LYS A 60 -9.29 -10.61 -1.66
C LYS A 60 -7.83 -10.33 -2.08
N VAL A 61 -7.53 -9.08 -2.42
CA VAL A 61 -6.17 -8.66 -2.84
C VAL A 61 -5.12 -8.94 -1.77
N ILE A 62 -5.44 -8.73 -0.49
CA ILE A 62 -4.51 -9.03 0.61
C ILE A 62 -4.22 -10.54 0.73
N LYS A 63 -5.19 -11.40 0.39
CA LYS A 63 -5.06 -12.86 0.46
C LYS A 63 -4.36 -13.48 -0.74
N GLU A 64 -4.44 -12.84 -1.91
CA GLU A 64 -3.89 -13.36 -3.16
C GLU A 64 -2.36 -13.48 -3.16
N ARG A 65 -1.67 -12.70 -2.31
CA ARG A 65 -0.21 -12.58 -2.34
C ARG A 65 0.38 -12.45 -0.94
N GLN A 66 1.66 -12.81 -0.82
CA GLN A 66 2.47 -12.47 0.35
C GLN A 66 3.06 -11.07 0.16
N TRP A 67 2.52 -10.11 0.88
CA TRP A 67 2.97 -8.71 0.84
C TRP A 67 4.13 -8.49 1.82
N ASP A 68 5.16 -7.75 1.42
CA ASP A 68 6.19 -7.24 2.33
C ASP A 68 5.70 -5.97 3.06
N GLY A 69 4.89 -5.16 2.38
CA GLY A 69 4.40 -3.91 2.92
C GLY A 69 3.04 -3.49 2.36
N ILE A 70 2.28 -2.78 3.18
CA ILE A 70 1.00 -2.17 2.80
C ILE A 70 1.06 -0.69 3.15
N ILE A 71 0.85 0.17 2.16
CA ILE A 71 0.71 1.61 2.32
C ILE A 71 -0.77 1.94 2.28
N PHE A 72 -1.26 2.56 3.35
CA PHE A 72 -2.49 3.33 3.29
C PHE A 72 -2.14 4.74 2.84
N GLY A 73 -2.36 4.98 1.54
CA GLY A 73 -2.00 6.22 0.89
C GLY A 73 -2.90 7.39 1.26
N TRP A 74 -2.57 8.53 0.68
CA TRP A 74 -3.37 9.75 0.74
C TRP A 74 -4.71 9.58 -0.01
N CYS A 75 -5.57 10.59 0.11
CA CYS A 75 -6.97 10.66 -0.34
C CYS A 75 -7.98 10.05 0.67
N ILE A 76 -7.68 8.96 1.35
CA ILE A 76 -8.61 8.45 2.39
C ILE A 76 -8.27 9.06 3.75
N ARG A 77 -6.98 9.13 4.07
CA ARG A 77 -6.44 9.87 5.21
C ARG A 77 -6.29 11.35 4.81
N GLY A 78 -7.05 12.23 5.46
CA GLY A 78 -7.07 13.67 5.20
C GLY A 78 -8.42 14.23 4.76
N HIS A 79 -9.38 13.35 4.46
CA HIS A 79 -10.76 13.66 4.12
C HIS A 79 -11.67 13.12 5.22
N VAL A 80 -12.20 14.01 6.05
CA VAL A 80 -12.98 13.64 7.26
C VAL A 80 -14.18 12.77 6.91
N GLU A 81 -14.78 13.01 5.75
CA GLU A 81 -15.91 12.28 5.17
C GLU A 81 -15.61 10.79 4.90
N PHE A 82 -14.33 10.41 4.74
CA PHE A 82 -13.92 9.03 4.49
C PHE A 82 -13.28 8.35 5.71
N THR A 83 -13.39 8.93 6.91
CA THR A 83 -12.80 8.37 8.13
C THR A 83 -13.30 6.95 8.41
N GLU A 84 -14.61 6.70 8.31
CA GLU A 84 -15.17 5.37 8.56
C GLU A 84 -14.66 4.34 7.54
N LEU A 85 -14.55 4.75 6.27
CA LEU A 85 -13.99 3.90 5.22
C LEU A 85 -12.50 3.61 5.47
N PHE A 86 -11.73 4.62 5.86
CA PHE A 86 -10.32 4.46 6.24
C PHE A 86 -10.16 3.42 7.33
N GLU A 87 -10.90 3.55 8.42
CA GLU A 87 -10.86 2.64 9.55
C GLU A 87 -11.23 1.21 9.13
N LYS A 88 -12.28 1.03 8.33
CA LYS A 88 -12.68 -0.28 7.79
C LYS A 88 -11.56 -0.92 6.96
N LEU A 89 -10.92 -0.17 6.07
CA LEU A 89 -9.83 -0.68 5.24
C LEU A 89 -8.62 -1.08 6.08
N VAL A 90 -8.24 -0.26 7.07
CA VAL A 90 -7.16 -0.54 8.02
C VAL A 90 -7.46 -1.79 8.83
N GLN A 91 -8.66 -1.87 9.44
CA GLN A 91 -9.08 -3.04 10.22
C GLN A 91 -9.08 -4.33 9.39
N VAL A 92 -9.55 -4.28 8.14
CA VAL A 92 -9.51 -5.45 7.25
C VAL A 92 -8.08 -5.89 6.96
N ALA A 93 -7.17 -4.95 6.68
CA ALA A 93 -5.78 -5.33 6.46
C ALA A 93 -5.15 -5.95 7.68
N PHE A 94 -5.25 -5.32 8.86
CA PHE A 94 -4.71 -5.90 10.09
C PHE A 94 -5.30 -7.27 10.42
N LYS A 95 -6.62 -7.44 10.26
CA LYS A 95 -7.28 -8.73 10.48
C LYS A 95 -6.72 -9.83 9.58
N GLU A 96 -6.47 -9.55 8.31
CA GLU A 96 -5.90 -10.55 7.39
C GLU A 96 -4.39 -10.74 7.63
N LEU A 97 -3.65 -9.69 7.98
CA LEU A 97 -2.22 -9.80 8.33
C LEU A 97 -2.00 -10.68 9.58
N ILE A 98 -2.86 -10.55 10.60
CA ILE A 98 -2.82 -11.37 11.82
C ILE A 98 -3.13 -12.83 11.49
N LYS A 99 -4.16 -13.11 10.69
CA LYS A 99 -4.50 -14.47 10.26
C LYS A 99 -3.35 -15.13 9.50
N ASN A 100 -2.65 -14.35 8.69
CA ASN A 100 -1.53 -14.81 7.89
C ASN A 100 -0.20 -14.85 8.69
N ARG A 101 -0.21 -14.58 10.00
CA ARG A 101 0.99 -14.59 10.85
C ARG A 101 1.47 -16.01 11.18
N ASN A 102 0.62 -17.03 11.08
CA ASN A 102 0.87 -18.42 11.51
C ASN A 102 1.97 -19.19 10.73
N GLY A 103 2.86 -18.51 10.01
CA GLY A 103 4.03 -19.11 9.36
C GLY A 103 5.17 -18.11 9.10
N ARG A 104 5.13 -16.91 9.68
CA ARG A 104 6.18 -15.90 9.50
C ARG A 104 7.19 -15.98 10.63
N VAL A 105 8.47 -16.06 10.26
CA VAL A 105 9.59 -15.94 11.19
C VAL A 105 9.62 -14.52 11.75
N GLU A 106 9.94 -14.40 13.03
CA GLU A 106 10.16 -13.12 13.71
C GLU A 106 11.12 -12.24 12.89
N GLY A 107 10.75 -10.99 12.62
CA GLY A 107 11.51 -10.07 11.76
C GLY A 107 11.04 -9.98 10.30
N ASN A 108 10.16 -10.87 9.82
CA ASN A 108 9.58 -10.81 8.46
C ASN A 108 8.11 -10.35 8.46
N GLU A 109 7.78 -9.41 9.35
CA GLU A 109 6.43 -8.87 9.49
C GLU A 109 6.11 -7.87 8.38
N VAL A 110 4.86 -7.91 7.89
CA VAL A 110 4.38 -6.96 6.89
C VAL A 110 4.38 -5.57 7.48
N LYS A 111 5.08 -4.64 6.81
CA LYS A 111 5.15 -3.26 7.25
C LYS A 111 3.90 -2.51 6.81
N VAL A 112 3.09 -2.06 7.77
CA VAL A 112 1.99 -1.12 7.52
C VAL A 112 2.53 0.30 7.56
N MET A 113 2.28 1.06 6.51
CA MET A 113 2.90 2.35 6.25
C MET A 113 1.87 3.40 5.87
N PHE A 114 2.25 4.66 6.08
CA PHE A 114 1.46 5.83 5.72
C PHE A 114 2.35 6.86 5.02
N CYS A 115 1.77 7.61 4.09
CA CYS A 115 2.40 8.77 3.47
C CYS A 115 1.41 9.94 3.37
N GLU A 116 1.93 11.16 3.31
CA GLU A 116 1.15 12.41 3.27
C GLU A 116 0.58 12.72 1.89
N GLY A 117 1.11 12.08 0.85
CA GLY A 117 0.79 12.37 -0.54
C GLY A 117 1.55 11.48 -1.52
N PRO A 118 1.33 11.66 -2.84
CA PRO A 118 2.04 10.92 -3.87
C PRO A 118 3.56 11.01 -3.73
N GLY A 119 4.08 12.23 -3.51
CA GLY A 119 5.52 12.48 -3.34
C GLY A 119 6.14 11.82 -2.11
N GLY A 120 5.32 11.45 -1.12
CA GLY A 120 5.78 10.74 0.08
C GLY A 120 5.91 9.23 -0.09
N LEU A 121 5.41 8.65 -1.18
CA LEU A 121 5.28 7.20 -1.35
C LEU A 121 6.63 6.49 -1.32
N VAL A 122 7.57 6.90 -2.17
CA VAL A 122 8.90 6.28 -2.25
C VAL A 122 9.65 6.43 -0.93
N LYS A 123 9.57 7.62 -0.31
CA LYS A 123 10.17 7.91 1.00
C LYS A 123 9.60 7.02 2.11
N ALA A 124 8.28 6.78 2.10
CA ALA A 124 7.63 5.91 3.08
C ALA A 124 8.12 4.47 2.98
N VAL A 125 8.27 3.94 1.75
CA VAL A 125 8.83 2.60 1.51
C VAL A 125 10.29 2.54 1.94
N ALA A 126 11.12 3.48 1.47
CA ALA A 126 12.55 3.48 1.77
C ALA A 126 12.84 3.52 3.28
N ARG A 127 12.07 4.29 4.06
CA ARG A 127 12.19 4.38 5.52
C ARG A 127 11.89 3.05 6.23
N ASN A 128 11.00 2.23 5.68
CA ASN A 128 10.56 0.97 6.31
C ASN A 128 11.35 -0.25 5.84
N PHE A 129 12.09 -0.13 4.74
CA PHE A 129 12.96 -1.18 4.21
C PHE A 129 14.40 -0.68 4.03
N PRO A 130 15.07 -0.29 5.13
CA PRO A 130 16.48 0.11 5.08
C PRO A 130 17.35 -1.10 4.70
N GLY A 131 18.31 -0.89 3.79
CA GLY A 131 19.34 -1.88 3.42
C GLY A 131 19.40 -2.20 1.92
N GLY A 132 20.50 -1.98 1.21
CA GLY A 132 21.73 -1.25 1.50
C GLY A 132 22.20 -0.59 0.19
N LEU A 133 22.81 0.59 0.30
CA LEU A 133 23.75 1.06 -0.72
C LEU A 133 25.03 0.23 -0.59
#